data_AF-A0A2D3WDM3-F1
#
_entry.id   AF-A0A2D3WDM3-F1
#
_cell.length_a   1.000
_cell.length_b   1.000
_cell.length_c   1.000
_cell.angle_alpha   90.00
_cell.angle_beta   90.00
_cell.angle_gamma   90.00
#
_symmetry.space_group_name_H-M   'P 1'
#
loop_
_entity.id
_entity.type
_entity.pdbx_description
1 polymer ?
#
loop_
_entity_poly.entity_id
_entity_poly.type
_entity_poly.pdbx_seq_one_letter_code
_entity_poly.pdbx_strand_id
1 'polypeptide(L)'
;MEILLGLNLFLLFILVGMFAIWIWAMIDIITSKFKEDLMQVVWLLVVFFLPFIGVLLYLLLGRSMKLIPKEEQNPSTKYDHLTKLKSLLDEGILTPEEYEAEKEKILKSF
;
A
#
# COMPACT_ATOMS: atom_id res chain seq x y z
N MET A 1 15.83 40.93 -31.11
CA MET A 1 14.96 41.14 -29.91
C MET A 1 13.77 40.19 -29.94
N GLU A 2 13.05 40.10 -31.06
CA GLU A 2 11.95 39.14 -31.34
C GLU A 2 12.28 37.67 -30.96
N ILE A 3 13.43 37.13 -31.40
CA ILE A 3 13.82 35.72 -31.14
C ILE A 3 14.03 35.45 -29.65
N LEU A 4 14.56 36.44 -28.91
CA LEU A 4 14.79 36.33 -27.46
C LEU A 4 13.45 36.29 -26.70
N LEU A 5 12.46 37.06 -27.16
CA LEU A 5 11.10 37.05 -26.59
C LEU A 5 10.38 35.73 -26.85
N GLY A 6 10.48 35.18 -28.06
CA GLY A 6 9.89 33.87 -28.39
C GLY A 6 10.50 32.73 -27.58
N LEU A 7 11.83 32.73 -27.39
CA LEU A 7 12.52 31.75 -26.55
C LEU A 7 12.11 31.85 -25.08
N ASN A 8 12.01 33.07 -24.53
CA ASN A 8 11.56 33.27 -23.15
C ASN A 8 10.13 32.78 -22.93
N LEU A 9 9.22 33.02 -23.88
CA LEU A 9 7.84 32.53 -23.79
C LEU A 9 7.76 31.00 -23.85
N PHE A 10 8.56 30.38 -24.71
CA PHE A 10 8.66 28.92 -24.81
C PHE A 10 9.20 28.29 -23.52
N LEU A 11 10.25 28.86 -22.95
CA LEU A 11 10.81 28.40 -21.66
C LEU A 11 9.82 28.58 -20.52
N LEU A 12 9.07 29.68 -20.50
CA LEU A 12 8.02 29.92 -19.51
C LEU A 12 6.90 28.88 -19.62
N PHE A 13 6.50 28.51 -20.84
CA PHE A 13 5.49 27.48 -21.06
C PHE A 13 5.95 26.10 -20.55
N ILE A 14 7.21 25.73 -20.79
CA ILE A 14 7.81 24.51 -20.24
C ILE A 14 7.83 24.55 -18.71
N LEU A 15 8.26 25.67 -18.13
CA LEU A 15 8.32 25.84 -16.68
C LEU A 15 6.93 25.69 -16.04
N VAL A 16 5.92 26.34 -16.60
CA VAL A 16 4.54 26.26 -16.13
C VAL A 16 3.99 24.84 -16.28
N GLY A 17 4.24 24.17 -17.42
CA GLY A 17 3.81 22.78 -17.63
C GLY A 17 4.46 21.81 -16.63
N MET A 18 5.75 21.96 -16.36
CA MET A 18 6.47 21.15 -15.39
C MET A 18 5.97 21.39 -13.96
N PHE A 19 5.63 22.63 -13.63
CA PHE A 19 5.03 23.00 -12.35
C PHE A 19 3.60 22.43 -12.22
N ALA A 20 2.81 22.44 -13.30
CA ALA A 20 1.47 21.87 -13.32
C ALA A 20 1.49 20.35 -13.06
N ILE A 21 2.43 19.62 -13.66
CA ILE A 21 2.63 18.18 -13.41
C ILE A 21 3.03 17.93 -11.95
N TRP A 22 3.89 18.77 -11.38
CA TRP A 22 4.31 18.66 -9.98
C TRP A 22 3.13 18.87 -9.01
N ILE A 23 2.31 19.90 -9.24
CA ILE A 23 1.09 20.14 -8.46
C ILE A 23 0.09 18.99 -8.61
N TRP A 24 -0.09 18.46 -9.83
CA TRP A 24 -0.96 17.32 -10.07
C TRP A 24 -0.50 16.08 -9.28
N ALA A 25 0.80 15.80 -9.23
CA ALA A 25 1.36 14.72 -8.43
C ALA A 25 1.13 14.92 -6.92
N MET A 26 1.22 16.15 -6.41
CA MET A 26 0.85 16.43 -5.01
C MET A 26 -0.62 16.13 -4.74
N ILE A 27 -1.52 16.52 -5.65
CA ILE A 27 -2.96 16.26 -5.50
C ILE A 27 -3.23 14.76 -5.50
N ASP A 28 -2.55 13.98 -6.36
CA ASP A 28 -2.66 12.51 -6.40
C ASP A 28 -2.26 11.88 -5.05
N ILE A 29 -1.17 12.36 -4.44
CA ILE A 29 -0.71 11.86 -3.13
C ILE A 29 -1.70 12.22 -2.02
N ILE A 30 -2.24 13.43 -2.01
CA ILE A 30 -3.22 13.87 -1.00
C ILE A 30 -4.55 13.12 -1.13
N THR A 31 -4.98 12.83 -2.36
CA THR A 31 -6.25 12.13 -2.62
C THR A 31 -6.15 10.62 -2.51
N SER A 32 -4.93 10.06 -2.52
CA SER A 32 -4.72 8.64 -2.32
C SER A 32 -4.95 8.23 -0.86
N LYS A 33 -5.80 7.21 -0.66
CA LYS A 33 -6.11 6.66 0.67
C LYS A 33 -4.98 5.73 1.11
N PHE A 34 -3.96 6.26 1.78
CA PHE A 34 -3.00 5.42 2.49
C PHE A 34 -3.62 4.93 3.81
N LYS A 35 -3.18 3.76 4.31
CA LYS A 35 -3.64 3.23 5.61
C LYS A 35 -3.10 4.01 6.80
N GLU A 36 -1.99 4.72 6.63
CA GLU A 36 -1.30 5.47 7.67
C GLU A 36 -1.11 6.92 7.21
N ASP A 37 -1.72 7.86 7.94
CA ASP A 37 -1.62 9.30 7.66
C ASP A 37 -0.14 9.77 7.62
N LEU A 38 0.71 9.19 8.46
CA LEU A 38 2.14 9.45 8.48
C LEU A 38 2.83 9.05 7.17
N MET A 39 2.47 7.91 6.58
CA MET A 39 3.10 7.43 5.35
C MET A 39 2.74 8.32 4.15
N GLN A 40 1.49 8.81 4.12
CA GLN A 40 1.03 9.80 3.15
C GLN A 40 1.83 11.11 3.25
N VAL A 41 2.06 11.59 4.47
CA VAL A 41 2.82 12.81 4.75
C VAL A 41 4.29 12.64 4.34
N VAL A 42 4.90 11.48 4.60
CA VAL A 42 6.28 11.18 4.19
C VAL A 42 6.42 11.21 2.67
N TRP A 43 5.50 10.58 1.94
CA TRP A 43 5.51 10.60 0.48
C TRP A 43 5.28 11.99 -0.11
N LEU A 44 4.38 12.77 0.50
CA LEU A 44 4.17 14.15 0.14
C LEU A 44 5.43 15.00 0.36
N LEU A 45 6.11 14.84 1.51
CA LEU A 45 7.35 15.55 1.82
C LEU A 45 8.46 15.20 0.83
N VAL A 46 8.60 13.91 0.48
CA VAL A 46 9.60 13.42 -0.48
C VAL A 46 9.37 14.00 -1.88
N VAL A 47 8.13 13.99 -2.38
CA VAL A 47 7.78 14.55 -3.71
C VAL A 47 7.83 16.08 -3.71
N PHE A 48 7.58 16.71 -2.56
CA PHE A 48 7.68 18.16 -2.40
C PHE A 48 9.14 18.64 -2.41
N PHE A 49 10.02 18.02 -1.63
CA PHE A 49 11.43 18.43 -1.54
C PHE A 49 12.31 17.88 -2.67
N LEU A 50 11.89 16.81 -3.32
CA LEU A 50 12.62 16.19 -4.42
C LEU A 50 11.66 15.93 -5.59
N PRO A 51 11.39 16.91 -6.47
CA PRO A 51 10.43 16.74 -7.57
C PRO A 51 10.81 15.61 -8.55
N PHE A 52 12.08 15.48 -8.94
CA PHE A 52 12.50 14.42 -9.87
C PHE A 52 12.77 13.09 -9.17
N ILE A 53 13.52 13.13 -8.06
CA ILE A 53 13.95 11.95 -7.32
C ILE A 53 12.81 11.38 -6.48
N GLY A 54 11.96 12.24 -5.91
CA GLY A 54 10.81 11.85 -5.11
C GLY A 54 9.72 11.19 -5.95
N VAL A 55 9.47 11.67 -7.17
CA VAL A 55 8.56 10.97 -8.12
C VAL A 55 9.13 9.61 -8.52
N LEU A 56 10.44 9.52 -8.77
CA LEU A 56 11.09 8.25 -9.08
C LEU A 56 11.02 7.27 -7.90
N LEU A 57 11.35 7.72 -6.68
CA LEU A 57 11.23 6.92 -5.46
C LEU A 57 9.77 6.50 -5.21
N TYR A 58 8.79 7.37 -5.45
CA TYR A 58 7.36 7.04 -5.30
C TYR A 58 6.95 5.91 -6.23
N LEU A 59 7.39 5.94 -7.48
CA LEU A 59 7.07 4.89 -8.45
C LEU A 59 7.76 3.56 -8.12
N LEU A 60 9.01 3.59 -7.61
CA LEU A 60 9.74 2.36 -7.24
C LEU A 60 9.28 1.75 -5.91
N LEU A 61 9.11 2.56 -4.87
CA LEU A 61 8.87 2.11 -3.49
C LEU A 61 7.43 2.39 -3.01
N GLY A 62 6.84 3.52 -3.39
CA GLY A 62 5.49 3.89 -2.97
C GLY A 62 4.42 2.94 -3.50
N ARG A 63 4.63 2.40 -4.71
CA ARG A 63 3.70 1.46 -5.34
C ARG A 63 3.67 0.09 -4.66
N SER A 64 4.79 -0.40 -4.11
CA SER A 64 4.84 -1.69 -3.41
C SER A 64 4.26 -1.62 -1.98
N MET A 65 4.15 -0.41 -1.42
CA MET A 65 3.49 -0.16 -0.13
C MET A 65 1.96 -0.02 -0.25
N LYS A 66 1.42 0.04 -1.48
CA LYS A 66 -0.01 -0.19 -1.74
C LYS A 66 -0.27 -1.67 -1.53
N LEU A 67 -0.57 -2.02 -0.28
CA LEU A 67 -0.70 -3.41 0.16
C LEU A 67 -1.60 -4.21 -0.79
N ILE A 68 -1.02 -5.28 -1.34
CA ILE A 68 -1.75 -6.50 -1.68
C ILE A 68 -2.61 -6.84 -0.44
N PRO A 69 -3.91 -7.17 -0.59
CA PRO A 69 -4.76 -7.50 0.55
C PRO A 69 -4.05 -8.48 1.50
N LYS A 70 -3.83 -8.05 2.75
CA LYS A 70 -3.33 -8.93 3.81
C LYS A 70 -4.41 -9.99 4.08
N GLU A 71 -4.28 -11.16 3.48
CA GLU A 71 -5.14 -12.31 3.78
C GLU A 71 -4.53 -13.32 4.76
N GLU A 72 -3.28 -13.18 5.22
CA GLU A 72 -2.63 -14.34 5.88
C GLU A 72 -2.28 -14.24 7.37
N GLN A 73 -2.47 -13.13 8.09
CA GLN A 73 -2.07 -13.09 9.51
C GLN A 73 -2.99 -12.22 10.38
N ASN A 74 -4.27 -12.60 10.45
CA ASN A 74 -5.14 -12.13 11.53
C ASN A 74 -5.22 -13.22 12.62
N PRO A 75 -4.74 -12.99 13.84
CA PRO A 75 -4.88 -13.94 14.95
C PRO A 75 -6.34 -14.32 15.26
N SER A 76 -7.34 -13.53 14.84
CA SER A 76 -8.75 -13.87 15.03
C SER A 76 -9.16 -15.13 14.24
N THR A 77 -8.66 -15.31 13.01
CA THR A 77 -8.94 -16.51 12.23
C THR A 77 -8.41 -17.75 12.94
N LYS A 78 -7.27 -17.67 13.63
CA LYS A 78 -6.70 -18.78 14.43
C LYS A 78 -7.71 -19.29 15.47
N TYR A 79 -8.33 -18.40 16.23
CA TYR A 79 -9.32 -18.79 17.23
C TYR A 79 -10.64 -19.24 16.60
N ASP A 80 -11.05 -18.65 15.48
CA ASP A 80 -12.24 -19.05 14.72
C ASP A 80 -12.11 -20.47 14.15
N HIS A 81 -10.93 -20.82 13.60
CA HIS A 81 -10.65 -22.17 13.11
C HIS A 81 -10.64 -23.19 14.24
N LEU A 82 -10.02 -22.88 15.39
CA LEU A 82 -10.04 -23.75 16.58
C LEU A 82 -11.46 -23.94 17.12
N THR A 83 -12.28 -22.90 17.08
CA THR A 83 -13.69 -22.97 17.50
C THR A 83 -14.52 -23.85 16.57
N LYS A 84 -14.32 -23.75 15.26
CA LYS A 84 -14.95 -24.64 14.27
C LYS A 84 -14.48 -26.09 14.39
N LEU A 85 -13.18 -26.31 14.60
CA LEU A 85 -12.64 -27.65 14.83
C LEU A 85 -13.27 -28.29 16.08
N LYS A 86 -13.41 -27.51 17.16
CA LYS A 86 -14.09 -27.96 18.37
C LYS A 86 -15.57 -28.25 18.13
N SER A 87 -16.27 -27.42 17.37
CA SER A 87 -17.69 -27.66 17.06
C SER A 87 -17.90 -28.92 16.22
N LEU A 88 -17.02 -29.22 15.26
CA LEU A 88 -17.11 -30.44 14.45
C LEU A 88 -16.84 -31.72 15.25
N LEU A 89 -15.98 -31.63 16.28
CA LEU A 89 -15.77 -32.70 17.26
C LEU A 89 -17.02 -32.88 18.13
N ASP A 90 -17.60 -31.79 18.63
CA ASP A 90 -18.81 -31.80 19.47
C ASP A 90 -20.05 -32.29 18.69
N GLU A 91 -20.10 -32.04 17.37
CA GLU A 91 -21.11 -32.56 16.44
C GLU A 91 -20.92 -34.04 16.09
N GLY A 92 -19.80 -34.65 16.50
CA GLY A 92 -19.47 -36.05 16.23
C GLY A 92 -19.11 -36.34 14.77
N ILE A 93 -18.83 -35.30 13.98
CA ILE A 93 -18.39 -35.40 12.58
C ILE A 93 -16.90 -35.76 12.51
N LEU A 94 -16.11 -35.29 13.48
CA LEU A 94 -14.71 -35.64 13.64
C LEU A 94 -14.51 -36.62 14.81
N THR A 95 -13.64 -37.60 14.62
CA THR A 95 -13.17 -38.43 15.74
C THR A 95 -12.15 -37.67 16.58
N PRO A 96 -12.01 -37.99 17.89
CA PRO A 96 -11.02 -37.33 18.77
C PRO A 96 -9.58 -37.43 18.26
N GLU A 97 -9.29 -38.48 17.49
CA GLU A 97 -7.97 -38.76 16.91
C GLU A 97 -7.67 -37.83 15.71
N GLU A 98 -8.67 -37.59 14.84
CA GLU A 98 -8.55 -36.66 13.71
C GLU A 98 -8.46 -35.19 14.17
N TYR A 99 -9.14 -34.85 15.27
CA TYR A 99 -9.11 -33.50 15.85
C TYR A 99 -7.71 -33.11 16.35
N GLU A 100 -7.03 -34.01 17.07
CA GLU A 100 -5.68 -33.71 17.58
C GLU A 100 -4.64 -33.63 16.45
N ALA A 101 -4.78 -34.44 15.39
CA ALA A 101 -3.90 -34.37 14.22
C ALA A 101 -4.02 -33.02 13.48
N GLU A 102 -5.24 -32.52 13.28
CA GLU A 102 -5.46 -31.25 12.55
C GLU A 102 -5.08 -30.03 13.40
N LYS A 103 -5.32 -30.09 14.71
CA LYS A 103 -4.89 -29.07 15.69
C LYS A 103 -3.38 -28.90 15.71
N GLU A 104 -2.60 -29.98 15.68
CA GLU A 104 -1.13 -29.90 15.60
C GLU A 104 -0.64 -29.31 14.28
N LYS A 105 -1.29 -29.68 13.17
CA LYS A 105 -0.94 -29.20 11.84
C LYS A 105 -1.15 -27.69 11.70
N ILE A 106 -2.25 -27.17 12.24
CA ILE A 106 -2.53 -25.73 12.33
C ILE A 106 -1.54 -25.02 13.24
N LEU A 107 -1.05 -25.66 14.30
CA LEU A 107 -0.07 -25.04 15.21
C LEU A 107 1.34 -24.94 14.59
N LYS A 108 1.70 -25.85 13.67
CA LYS A 108 3.02 -25.88 12.99
C LYS A 108 3.06 -25.14 11.67
N SER A 109 1.91 -24.87 11.04
CA SER A 109 1.84 -24.14 9.76
C SER A 109 1.97 -22.62 9.91
N PHE A 110 2.18 -22.13 11.13
CA PHE A 110 2.48 -20.74 11.48
C PHE A 110 3.83 -20.67 12.18
#